data_AF-A0A5C0DTP4-F1
#
_entry.id   AF-A0A5C0DTP4-F1
#
_cell.length_a   1.000
_cell.length_b   1.000
_cell.length_c   1.000
_cell.angle_alpha   90.00
_cell.angle_beta   90.00
_cell.angle_gamma   90.00
#
_symmetry.space_group_name_H-M   'P 1'
#
loop_
_entity.id
_entity.type
_entity.pdbx_description
1 polymer ?
#
loop_
_entity_poly.entity_id
_entity_poly.type
_entity_poly.pdbx_seq_one_letter_code
_entity_poly.pdbx_strand_id
1 'polypeptide(L)'
;MLTNQVKRLYLEDLLPLTDLSPNLSLLKLLVVNEQDTASLAQAIINSAETEEELRRRLDLVEAILVNKFPQLSTKEILKMLNLKTADVTQTRFYQEVFQEGQQAGQQAGRQAGRQEGETDLVLRMLTKRYGLLSLAQQEQIRGLNIEQLESLGESLLDFTEISDLDGWLLAHL
;
A
#
# COMPACT_ATOMS: atom_id res chain seq x y z
N MET A 1 -24.20 46.18 -2.93
CA MET A 1 -24.42 45.71 -4.32
C MET A 1 -23.35 44.68 -4.72
N LEU A 2 -23.22 43.55 -3.99
CA LEU A 2 -22.21 42.50 -4.26
C LEU A 2 -22.79 41.08 -4.28
N THR A 3 -24.10 40.92 -4.10
CA THR A 3 -24.76 39.62 -3.89
C THR A 3 -24.99 38.79 -5.16
N ASN A 4 -24.49 39.21 -6.33
CA ASN A 4 -24.81 38.57 -7.61
C ASN A 4 -23.59 38.03 -8.40
N GLN A 5 -22.45 37.77 -7.75
CA GLN A 5 -21.26 37.23 -8.41
C GLN A 5 -20.90 35.78 -8.03
N VAL A 6 -21.61 35.17 -7.08
CA VAL A 6 -21.32 33.80 -6.64
C VAL A 6 -22.59 32.96 -6.70
N LYS A 7 -22.60 31.96 -7.58
CA LYS A 7 -23.66 30.97 -7.69
C LYS A 7 -23.25 29.71 -6.93
N ARG A 8 -24.05 29.30 -5.96
CA ARG A 8 -23.88 27.99 -5.31
C ARG A 8 -24.26 26.90 -6.30
N LEU A 9 -23.44 25.86 -6.37
CA LEU A 9 -23.65 24.72 -7.24
C LEU A 9 -23.38 23.46 -6.40
N TYR A 10 -24.38 22.60 -6.30
CA TYR A 10 -24.24 21.30 -5.63
C TYR A 10 -23.76 20.28 -6.66
N LEU A 11 -23.00 19.29 -6.21
CA LEU A 11 -22.49 18.25 -7.12
C LEU A 11 -23.64 17.44 -7.76
N GLU A 12 -24.74 17.26 -7.02
CA GLU A 12 -25.97 16.63 -7.52
C GLU A 12 -26.58 17.39 -8.71
N ASP A 13 -26.43 18.73 -8.75
CA ASP A 13 -26.91 19.57 -9.84
C ASP A 13 -26.17 19.27 -11.17
N LEU A 14 -25.02 18.60 -11.13
CA LEU A 14 -24.23 18.23 -12.30
C LEU A 14 -24.74 16.96 -12.99
N LEU A 15 -25.51 16.12 -12.28
CA LEU A 15 -26.01 14.84 -12.81
C LEU A 15 -26.83 15.01 -14.10
N PRO A 16 -27.83 15.91 -14.18
CA PRO A 16 -28.66 16.06 -15.38
C PRO A 16 -27.97 16.84 -16.51
N LEU A 17 -26.87 17.54 -16.21
CA LEU A 17 -26.22 18.41 -17.19
C LEU A 17 -25.40 17.60 -18.20
N THR A 18 -25.55 17.95 -19.48
CA THR A 18 -24.72 17.48 -20.60
C THR A 18 -23.80 18.60 -21.07
N ASP A 19 -22.75 18.25 -21.81
CA ASP A 19 -21.80 19.22 -22.39
C ASP A 19 -21.12 20.13 -21.35
N LEU A 20 -20.64 19.50 -20.27
CA LEU A 20 -19.95 20.16 -19.18
C LEU A 20 -18.51 20.50 -19.57
N SER A 21 -18.01 21.62 -19.04
CA SER A 21 -16.58 21.92 -19.13
C SER A 21 -15.74 20.78 -18.52
N PRO A 22 -14.46 20.63 -18.90
CA PRO A 22 -13.62 19.54 -18.41
C PRO A 22 -13.59 19.43 -16.87
N ASN A 23 -13.47 20.57 -16.18
CA ASN A 23 -13.44 20.60 -14.72
C ASN A 23 -14.77 20.19 -14.07
N LEU A 24 -15.91 20.60 -14.66
CA LEU A 24 -17.23 20.19 -14.16
C LEU A 24 -17.49 18.71 -14.44
N SER A 25 -16.95 18.18 -15.54
CA SER A 25 -17.00 16.74 -15.83
C SER A 25 -16.22 15.91 -14.80
N LEU A 26 -15.03 16.37 -14.37
CA LEU A 26 -14.29 15.76 -13.27
C LEU A 26 -15.06 15.77 -11.95
N LEU A 27 -15.72 16.88 -11.63
CA LEU A 27 -16.57 16.97 -10.43
C LEU A 27 -17.80 16.06 -10.53
N LYS A 28 -18.41 15.95 -11.71
CA LYS A 28 -19.51 15.01 -11.97
C LYS A 28 -19.10 13.56 -11.75
N LEU A 29 -17.84 13.21 -12.05
CA LEU A 29 -17.30 11.86 -11.84
C LEU A 29 -17.35 11.41 -10.38
N LEU A 30 -17.28 12.34 -9.42
CA LEU A 30 -17.38 12.04 -7.99
C LEU A 30 -18.76 11.52 -7.58
N VAL A 31 -19.82 11.97 -8.26
CA VAL A 31 -21.22 11.73 -7.85
C VAL A 31 -22.01 10.85 -8.82
N VAL A 32 -21.49 10.60 -10.02
CA VAL A 32 -22.15 9.74 -10.99
C VAL A 32 -22.22 8.29 -10.49
N ASN A 33 -23.26 7.56 -10.87
CA ASN A 33 -23.41 6.14 -10.51
C ASN A 33 -22.28 5.28 -11.13
N GLU A 34 -22.09 4.06 -10.62
CA GLU A 34 -21.00 3.17 -11.04
C GLU A 34 -21.08 2.75 -12.51
N GLN A 35 -22.30 2.55 -13.04
CA GLN A 35 -22.54 2.11 -14.42
C GLN A 35 -22.06 3.14 -15.45
N ASP A 36 -22.30 4.42 -15.15
CA ASP A 36 -21.94 5.54 -16.02
C ASP A 36 -20.52 6.07 -15.76
N THR A 37 -19.90 5.66 -14.65
CA THR A 37 -18.58 6.15 -14.22
C THR A 37 -17.51 5.86 -15.29
N ALA A 38 -17.47 4.63 -15.82
CA ALA A 38 -16.45 4.24 -16.80
C ALA A 38 -16.58 5.07 -18.09
N SER A 39 -17.81 5.21 -18.60
CA SER A 39 -18.10 5.98 -19.81
C SER A 39 -17.73 7.45 -19.65
N LEU A 40 -18.07 8.07 -18.51
CA LEU A 40 -17.73 9.46 -18.22
C LEU A 40 -16.21 9.65 -18.06
N ALA A 41 -15.54 8.76 -17.34
CA ALA A 41 -14.09 8.79 -17.16
C ALA A 41 -13.37 8.73 -18.52
N GLN A 42 -13.78 7.81 -19.40
CA GLN A 42 -13.24 7.72 -20.76
C GLN A 42 -13.50 8.98 -21.58
N ALA A 43 -14.69 9.58 -21.49
CA ALA A 43 -15.00 10.83 -22.19
C ALA A 43 -14.12 12.00 -21.72
N ILE A 44 -13.81 12.08 -20.42
CA ILE A 44 -12.90 13.09 -19.87
C ILE A 44 -11.48 12.90 -20.40
N ILE A 45 -10.99 11.67 -20.44
CA ILE A 45 -9.64 11.34 -20.95
C ILE A 45 -9.55 11.63 -22.45
N ASN A 46 -10.53 11.18 -23.23
CA ASN A 46 -10.54 11.28 -24.69
C ASN A 46 -10.78 12.71 -25.22
N SER A 47 -11.21 13.65 -24.36
CA SER A 47 -11.37 15.05 -24.72
C SER A 47 -10.14 15.90 -24.42
N ALA A 48 -9.00 15.28 -24.07
CA ALA A 48 -7.71 15.96 -24.00
C ALA A 48 -7.17 16.23 -25.41
N GLU A 49 -6.74 17.47 -25.68
CA GLU A 49 -6.22 17.85 -27.00
C GLU A 49 -4.69 17.70 -27.10
N THR A 50 -4.02 17.69 -25.94
CA THR A 50 -2.56 17.59 -25.83
C THR A 50 -2.15 16.45 -24.91
N GLU A 51 -0.95 15.92 -25.10
CA GLU A 51 -0.35 14.88 -24.24
C GLU A 51 -0.27 15.34 -22.76
N GLU A 52 0.09 16.60 -22.51
CA GLU A 52 0.15 17.18 -21.16
C GLU A 52 -1.23 17.31 -20.50
N GLU A 53 -2.26 17.56 -21.29
CA GLU A 53 -3.63 17.58 -20.79
C GLU A 53 -4.15 16.16 -20.54
N LEU A 54 -3.82 15.22 -21.43
CA LEU A 54 -4.17 13.81 -21.27
C LEU A 54 -3.60 13.27 -19.97
N ARG A 55 -2.31 13.50 -19.70
CA ARG A 55 -1.65 13.12 -18.45
C ARG A 55 -2.34 13.73 -17.24
N ARG A 56 -2.55 15.05 -17.21
CA ARG A 56 -3.23 15.70 -16.08
C ARG A 56 -4.63 15.17 -15.82
N ARG A 57 -5.40 14.88 -16.87
CA ARG A 57 -6.75 14.31 -16.73
C ARG A 57 -6.71 12.86 -16.27
N LEU A 58 -5.76 12.06 -16.76
CA LEU A 58 -5.53 10.70 -16.29
C LEU A 58 -5.25 10.68 -14.79
N ASP A 59 -4.33 11.51 -14.29
CA ASP A 59 -3.98 11.59 -12.87
C ASP A 59 -5.22 11.85 -12.00
N LEU A 60 -6.04 12.83 -12.41
CA LEU A 60 -7.24 13.21 -11.66
C LEU A 60 -8.33 12.14 -11.71
N VAL A 61 -8.56 11.55 -12.89
CA VAL A 61 -9.53 10.47 -13.05
C VAL A 61 -9.11 9.25 -12.24
N GLU A 62 -7.84 8.85 -12.29
CA GLU A 62 -7.31 7.73 -11.51
C GLU A 62 -7.50 7.97 -10.01
N ALA A 63 -7.10 9.14 -9.50
CA ALA A 63 -7.25 9.49 -8.08
C ALA A 63 -8.71 9.46 -7.61
N ILE A 64 -9.64 9.91 -8.44
CA ILE A 64 -11.08 9.85 -8.17
C ILE A 64 -11.55 8.38 -8.14
N LEU A 65 -11.17 7.56 -9.12
CA LEU A 65 -11.62 6.18 -9.23
C LEU A 65 -11.07 5.29 -8.11
N VAL A 66 -9.82 5.47 -7.71
CA VAL A 66 -9.22 4.75 -6.57
C VAL A 66 -9.99 5.03 -5.27
N ASN A 67 -10.39 6.29 -5.05
CA ASN A 67 -11.22 6.64 -3.88
C ASN A 67 -12.66 6.14 -4.00
N LYS A 68 -13.25 6.21 -5.20
CA LYS A 68 -14.64 5.81 -5.45
C LYS A 68 -14.84 4.30 -5.38
N PHE A 69 -13.81 3.52 -5.73
CA PHE A 69 -13.84 2.06 -5.78
C PHE A 69 -12.67 1.43 -4.99
N PRO A 70 -12.67 1.52 -3.65
CA PRO A 70 -11.57 1.01 -2.82
C PRO A 70 -11.40 -0.51 -2.91
N GLN A 71 -12.42 -1.22 -3.40
CA GLN A 71 -12.43 -2.67 -3.55
C GLN A 71 -11.78 -3.13 -4.87
N LEU A 72 -11.66 -2.24 -5.85
CA LEU A 72 -11.11 -2.56 -7.17
C LEU A 72 -9.60 -2.42 -7.14
N SER A 73 -8.92 -3.37 -7.78
CA SER A 73 -7.50 -3.26 -8.03
C SER A 73 -7.22 -2.19 -9.09
N THR A 74 -6.02 -1.61 -9.06
CA THR A 74 -5.55 -0.67 -10.09
C THR A 74 -5.68 -1.25 -11.50
N LYS A 75 -5.46 -2.56 -11.68
CA LYS A 75 -5.62 -3.23 -12.99
C LYS A 75 -7.06 -3.21 -13.48
N GLU A 76 -8.01 -3.38 -12.58
CA GLU A 76 -9.45 -3.33 -12.91
C GLU A 76 -9.86 -1.90 -13.27
N ILE A 77 -9.39 -0.90 -12.52
CA ILE A 77 -9.60 0.52 -12.83
C ILE A 77 -9.03 0.86 -14.23
N LEU A 78 -7.80 0.46 -14.53
CA LEU A 78 -7.20 0.68 -15.86
C LEU A 78 -7.99 0.01 -16.99
N LYS A 79 -8.51 -1.21 -16.75
CA LYS A 79 -9.36 -1.92 -17.70
C LYS A 79 -10.67 -1.17 -17.94
N MET A 80 -11.27 -0.57 -16.90
CA MET A 80 -12.47 0.27 -17.03
C MET A 80 -12.21 1.51 -17.89
N LEU A 81 -11.00 2.06 -17.88
CA LEU A 81 -10.62 3.21 -18.70
C LEU A 81 -10.33 2.82 -20.16
N ASN A 82 -10.35 1.53 -20.50
CA ASN A 82 -9.99 1.00 -21.83
C ASN A 82 -8.62 1.51 -22.33
N LEU A 83 -7.73 1.87 -21.39
CA LEU A 83 -6.37 2.24 -21.69
C LEU A 83 -5.61 0.94 -21.91
N LYS A 84 -5.14 0.71 -23.13
CA LYS A 84 -4.27 -0.43 -23.47
C LYS A 84 -2.91 -0.28 -22.77
N THR A 85 -2.84 -0.38 -21.44
CA THR A 85 -1.58 -0.30 -20.64
C THR A 85 -0.61 0.78 -21.15
N ALA A 86 -1.14 1.91 -21.63
CA ALA A 86 -0.35 2.97 -22.25
C ALA A 86 -0.16 4.06 -21.20
N ASP A 87 1.09 4.21 -20.76
CA ASP A 87 1.67 5.36 -20.06
C ASP A 87 1.06 5.86 -18.76
N VAL A 88 0.11 5.15 -18.14
CA VAL A 88 -0.35 5.52 -16.77
C VAL A 88 0.76 5.37 -15.73
N THR A 89 1.80 4.56 -16.02
CA THR A 89 3.02 4.48 -15.19
C THR A 89 3.91 5.72 -15.28
N GLN A 90 3.65 6.61 -16.24
CA GLN A 90 4.37 7.89 -16.38
C GLN A 90 3.71 9.02 -15.60
N THR A 91 2.55 8.78 -14.98
CA THR A 91 1.91 9.81 -14.17
C THR A 91 2.74 10.06 -12.91
N ARG A 92 2.78 11.33 -12.50
CA ARG A 92 3.55 11.71 -11.31
C ARG A 92 2.96 11.04 -10.06
N PHE A 93 1.63 10.99 -9.98
CA PHE A 93 0.91 10.32 -8.91
C PHE A 93 1.25 8.82 -8.82
N TYR A 94 1.25 8.10 -9.94
CA TYR A 94 1.62 6.67 -9.95
C TYR A 94 3.07 6.47 -9.52
N GLN A 95 4.00 7.30 -10.00
CA GLN A 95 5.41 7.21 -9.63
C GLN A 95 5.65 7.45 -8.14
N GLU A 96 5.00 8.47 -7.56
CA GLU A 96 5.09 8.77 -6.14
C GLU A 96 4.54 7.61 -5.29
N VAL A 97 3.33 7.13 -5.57
CA VAL A 97 2.71 6.02 -4.84
C VAL A 97 3.51 4.72 -4.99
N PHE A 98 3.98 4.42 -6.22
CA PHE A 98 4.80 3.23 -6.46
C PHE A 98 6.14 3.30 -5.74
N GLN A 99 6.78 4.48 -5.72
CA GLN A 99 8.04 4.69 -5.02
C GLN A 99 7.87 4.56 -3.50
N GLU A 100 6.83 5.15 -2.92
CA GLU A 100 6.50 4.99 -1.50
C GLU A 100 6.25 3.51 -1.15
N GLY A 101 5.47 2.81 -1.99
CA GLY A 101 5.22 1.37 -1.83
C GLY A 101 6.49 0.54 -1.92
N GLN A 102 7.39 0.87 -2.84
CA GLN A 102 8.69 0.20 -2.97
C GLN A 102 9.57 0.46 -1.73
N GLN A 103 9.61 1.69 -1.22
CA GLN A 103 10.37 2.02 -0.01
C GLN A 103 9.83 1.30 1.22
N ALA A 104 8.50 1.32 1.42
CA ALA A 104 7.85 0.58 2.50
C ALA A 104 8.12 -0.92 2.41
N GLY A 105 8.02 -1.50 1.21
CA GLY A 105 8.31 -2.91 0.95
C GLY A 105 9.78 -3.27 1.24
N GLN A 106 10.73 -2.42 0.84
CA GLN A 106 12.15 -2.62 1.14
C GLN A 106 12.47 -2.52 2.64
N GLN A 107 11.78 -1.64 3.37
CA GLN A 107 11.95 -1.52 4.82
C GLN A 107 11.37 -2.74 5.54
N ALA A 108 10.13 -3.13 5.21
CA ALA A 108 9.48 -4.31 5.77
C ALA A 108 10.28 -5.59 5.46
N GLY A 109 10.75 -5.75 4.22
CA GLY A 109 11.57 -6.89 3.82
C GLY A 109 12.92 -6.94 4.54
N ARG A 110 13.57 -5.79 4.78
CA ARG A 110 14.80 -5.74 5.59
C ARG A 110 14.57 -6.12 7.04
N GLN A 111 13.47 -5.66 7.65
CA GLN A 111 13.13 -6.01 9.02
C GLN A 111 12.80 -7.49 9.16
N ALA A 112 11.93 -8.02 8.30
CA ALA A 112 11.58 -9.44 8.29
C ALA A 112 12.82 -10.33 8.07
N GLY A 113 13.64 -10.01 7.06
CA GLY A 113 14.86 -10.77 6.77
C GLY A 113 15.90 -10.71 7.90
N ARG A 114 15.97 -9.59 8.64
CA ARG A 114 16.83 -9.49 9.83
C ARG A 114 16.32 -10.40 10.95
N GLN A 115 15.02 -10.37 11.25
CA GLN A 115 14.42 -11.20 12.30
C GLN A 115 14.52 -12.69 11.98
N GLU A 116 14.22 -13.10 10.74
CA GLU A 116 14.40 -14.48 10.29
C GLU A 116 15.86 -14.92 10.40
N GLY A 117 16.79 -14.07 9.96
CA GLY A 117 18.23 -14.36 10.03
C GLY A 117 18.76 -14.50 11.46
N GLU A 118 18.32 -13.64 12.38
CA GLU A 118 18.69 -13.72 13.80
C GLU A 118 18.08 -14.95 14.48
N THR A 119 16.81 -15.26 14.19
CA THR A 119 16.13 -16.47 14.66
C THR A 119 16.91 -17.72 14.24
N ASP A 120 17.23 -17.84 12.95
CA ASP A 120 17.97 -18.96 12.41
C ASP A 120 19.38 -19.07 13.00
N LEU A 121 20.04 -17.94 13.23
CA LEU A 121 21.36 -17.91 13.85
C LEU A 121 21.30 -18.40 15.30
N VAL A 122 20.37 -17.88 16.11
CA VAL A 122 20.18 -18.28 17.51
C VAL A 122 19.85 -19.78 17.60
N LEU A 123 18.91 -20.26 16.78
CA LEU A 123 18.57 -21.69 16.73
C LEU A 123 19.78 -22.56 16.38
N ARG A 124 20.59 -22.16 15.40
CA ARG A 124 21.81 -22.88 15.02
C ARG A 124 22.86 -22.87 16.14
N MET A 125 23.03 -21.74 16.83
CA MET A 125 23.97 -21.62 17.95
C MET A 125 23.57 -22.52 19.12
N LEU A 126 22.31 -22.45 19.53
CA LEU A 126 21.75 -23.31 20.58
C LEU A 126 21.84 -24.79 20.20
N THR A 127 21.48 -25.13 18.96
CA THR A 127 21.57 -26.52 18.47
C THR A 127 23.01 -27.04 18.46
N LYS A 128 23.97 -26.19 18.10
CA LYS A 128 25.40 -26.54 18.09
C LYS A 128 25.96 -26.72 19.50
N ARG A 129 25.52 -25.90 20.46
CA ARG A 129 26.05 -25.91 21.84
C ARG A 129 25.42 -27.01 22.70
N TYR A 130 24.10 -27.22 22.58
CA TYR A 130 23.32 -28.07 23.48
C TYR A 130 22.66 -29.28 22.79
N GLY A 131 22.81 -29.43 21.46
CA GLY A 131 22.20 -30.51 20.70
C GLY A 131 20.77 -30.20 20.26
N LEU A 132 19.98 -31.23 19.94
CA LEU A 132 18.63 -31.04 19.43
C LEU A 132 17.72 -30.31 20.43
N LEU A 133 17.20 -29.15 20.02
CA LEU A 133 16.16 -28.42 20.74
C LEU A 133 14.80 -29.08 20.53
N SER A 134 13.96 -29.03 21.56
CA SER A 134 12.56 -29.46 21.46
C SER A 134 11.77 -28.59 20.49
N LEU A 135 10.69 -29.13 19.91
CA LEU A 135 9.82 -28.37 19.01
C LEU A 135 9.22 -27.13 19.69
N ALA A 136 8.84 -27.25 20.97
CA ALA A 136 8.30 -26.15 21.76
C ALA A 136 9.30 -24.99 21.89
N GLN A 137 10.57 -25.28 22.23
CA GLN A 137 11.62 -24.27 22.31
C GLN A 137 11.86 -23.59 20.95
N GLN A 138 11.84 -24.35 19.86
CA GLN A 138 12.01 -23.78 18.52
C GLN A 138 10.85 -22.84 18.14
N GLU A 139 9.61 -23.21 18.46
CA GLU A 139 8.43 -22.37 18.21
C GLU A 139 8.46 -21.10 19.06
N GLN A 140 8.82 -21.22 20.34
CA GLN A 140 8.98 -20.07 21.24
C GLN A 140 10.03 -19.09 20.71
N ILE A 141 11.20 -19.59 20.28
CA ILE A 141 12.27 -18.75 19.72
C ILE A 141 11.83 -18.08 18.41
N ARG A 142 11.12 -18.80 17.52
CA ARG A 142 10.57 -18.23 16.28
C ARG A 142 9.49 -17.17 16.53
N GLY A 143 8.86 -17.19 17.70
CA GLY A 143 7.88 -16.19 18.13
C GLY A 143 8.49 -14.92 18.73
N LEU A 144 9.79 -14.91 19.01
CA LEU A 144 10.47 -13.75 19.59
C LEU A 144 10.57 -12.61 18.58
N ASN A 145 10.43 -11.37 19.07
CA ASN A 145 10.74 -10.19 18.29
C ASN A 145 12.27 -9.95 18.20
N ILE A 146 12.67 -8.98 17.39
CA ILE A 146 14.10 -8.71 17.14
C ILE A 146 14.88 -8.37 18.42
N GLU A 147 14.33 -7.55 19.31
CA GLU A 147 15.01 -7.12 20.54
C GLU A 147 15.21 -8.30 21.51
N GLN A 148 14.21 -9.18 21.58
CA GLN A 148 14.30 -10.42 22.34
C GLN A 148 15.33 -11.39 21.75
N LEU A 149 15.42 -11.49 20.42
CA LEU A 149 16.41 -12.34 19.74
C LEU A 149 17.84 -11.84 19.97
N GLU A 150 18.07 -10.53 19.90
CA GLU A 150 19.36 -9.90 20.21
C GLU A 150 19.74 -10.16 21.68
N SER A 151 18.82 -9.92 22.61
CA SER A 151 19.03 -10.15 24.04
C SER A 151 19.30 -11.63 24.36
N LEU A 152 18.59 -12.56 23.71
CA LEU A 152 18.85 -13.99 23.83
C LEU A 152 20.23 -14.34 23.26
N GLY A 153 20.62 -13.74 22.13
CA GLY A 153 21.92 -13.95 21.51
C GLY A 153 23.09 -13.54 22.42
N GLU A 154 22.95 -12.43 23.15
CA GLU A 154 23.92 -11.99 24.16
C GLU A 154 23.92 -12.93 25.37
N SER A 155 22.74 -13.19 25.94
CA SER A 155 22.57 -14.04 27.14
C SER A 155 23.07 -15.46 26.93
N LEU A 156 22.97 -15.97 25.69
CA LEU A 156 23.42 -17.30 25.31
C LEU A 156 24.92 -17.51 25.57
N LEU A 157 25.73 -16.45 25.54
CA LEU A 157 27.16 -16.52 25.83
C LEU A 157 27.42 -16.85 27.30
N ASP A 158 26.56 -16.38 28.20
CA ASP A 158 26.67 -16.57 29.66
C ASP A 158 26.02 -17.86 30.14
N PHE A 159 25.21 -18.52 29.30
CA PHE A 159 24.58 -19.79 29.65
C PHE A 159 25.62 -20.86 29.96
N THR A 160 25.34 -21.68 30.95
CA THR A 160 26.17 -22.81 31.38
C THR A 160 25.52 -24.15 31.05
N GLU A 161 24.18 -24.21 31.07
CA GLU A 161 23.38 -25.40 30.79
C GLU A 161 22.12 -25.07 29.98
N ILE A 162 21.45 -26.09 29.44
CA ILE A 162 20.27 -25.89 28.61
C ILE A 162 19.06 -25.35 29.39
N SER A 163 18.97 -25.62 30.70
CA SER A 163 17.93 -25.07 31.59
C SER A 163 17.97 -23.54 31.69
N ASP A 164 19.12 -22.91 31.42
CA ASP A 164 19.24 -21.45 31.38
C ASP A 164 18.37 -20.86 30.25
N LEU A 165 18.23 -21.58 29.12
CA LEU A 165 17.34 -21.19 28.03
C LEU A 165 15.87 -21.22 28.46
N ASP A 166 15.45 -22.28 29.16
CA ASP A 166 14.08 -22.42 29.63
C ASP A 166 13.74 -21.31 30.65
N GLY A 167 14.67 -21.01 31.56
CA GLY A 167 14.55 -19.90 32.49
C GLY A 167 14.46 -18.55 31.79
N TRP A 168 15.28 -18.32 30.77
CA TRP A 168 15.26 -17.09 29.99
C TRP A 168 13.93 -16.91 29.24
N LEU A 169 13.45 -17.97 28.56
CA LEU A 169 12.19 -17.95 27.80
C LEU A 169 11.00 -17.69 28.74
N LEU A 170 10.97 -18.28 29.93
CA LEU A 170 9.91 -18.02 30.92
C LEU A 170 9.89 -16.58 31.44
N ALA A 171 11.03 -15.90 31.49
CA ALA A 171 11.13 -14.53 31.98
C ALA A 171 10.79 -13.46 30.92
N HIS A 172 10.85 -13.82 29.64
CA HIS A 172 10.76 -12.87 28.51
C HIS A 172 9.63 -13.16 27.51
N LEU A 173 8.83 -14.21 27.73
CA LEU A 173 7.58 -14.52 27.02
C LEU A 173 6.36 -14.16 27.87
#